data_AF-A0A812VN20-F1
#
_entry.id   AF-A0A812VN20-F1
#
_cell.length_a   1.000
_cell.length_b   1.000
_cell.length_c   1.000
_cell.angle_alpha   90.00
_cell.angle_beta   90.00
_cell.angle_gamma   90.00
#
_symmetry.space_group_name_H-M   'P 1'
#
loop_
_entity.id
_entity.type
_entity.pdbx_description
1 polymer ?
#
loop_
_entity_poly.entity_id
_entity_poly.type
_entity_poly.pdbx_seq_one_letter_code
_entity_poly.pdbx_strand_id
1 'polypeptide(L)'
;MWVMLISMPNLFINSSSVSRPLNWFDWLLVAGFAYAVVVEILADIQKANWVQAGRPGGFCQVGVWSLSRHPNYFGEIFQWWCAFLLAYNSSEASSGYMDPLWWACILSPLFTMHILLNIGATGISNAEGKNLKRYYEKCPEEYAEYRKNTSILIPMVGYRHIPLSVKRPNLVPRMSGLLDFSSLHCGLGV
;
A
#
# COMPACT_ATOMS: atom_id res chain seq x y z
N MET A 1 10.05 20.16 -1.01
CA MET A 1 10.31 19.22 -2.13
C MET A 1 9.21 18.15 -2.22
N TRP A 2 9.11 17.20 -1.28
CA TRP A 2 8.09 16.12 -1.32
C TRP A 2 6.63 16.61 -1.38
N VAL A 3 6.24 17.52 -0.47
CA VAL A 3 4.87 18.07 -0.42
C VAL A 3 4.49 18.81 -1.71
N MET A 4 5.43 19.51 -2.35
CA MET A 4 5.15 20.22 -3.61
C MET A 4 4.84 19.25 -4.76
N LEU A 5 5.57 18.15 -4.86
CA LEU A 5 5.36 17.16 -5.93
C LEU A 5 4.00 16.48 -5.80
N ILE A 6 3.60 16.15 -4.57
CA ILE A 6 2.34 15.46 -4.33
C ILE A 6 1.14 16.38 -4.56
N SER A 7 1.27 17.66 -4.21
CA SER A 7 0.22 18.68 -4.37
C SER A 7 0.04 19.19 -5.80
N MET A 8 0.91 18.83 -6.75
CA MET A 8 0.84 19.30 -8.15
C MET A 8 -0.54 19.12 -8.83
N PRO A 9 -1.21 17.96 -8.74
CA PRO A 9 -2.53 17.78 -9.36
C PRO A 9 -3.58 18.75 -8.78
N ASN A 10 -3.53 19.00 -7.47
CA ASN A 10 -4.44 19.94 -6.80
C ASN A 10 -4.15 21.38 -7.21
N LEU A 11 -2.87 21.76 -7.34
CA LEU A 11 -2.48 23.09 -7.80
C LEU A 11 -2.93 23.33 -9.24
N PHE A 12 -2.80 22.32 -10.10
CA PHE A 12 -3.20 22.41 -11.50
C PHE A 12 -4.71 22.64 -11.65
N ILE A 13 -5.54 21.85 -10.95
CA ILE A 13 -7.00 22.06 -10.94
C ILE A 13 -7.34 23.47 -10.47
N ASN A 14 -6.77 23.92 -9.34
CA ASN A 14 -7.08 25.24 -8.78
C ASN A 14 -6.57 26.41 -9.63
N SER A 15 -5.51 26.21 -10.43
CA SER A 15 -5.01 27.22 -11.37
C SER A 15 -5.81 27.30 -12.67
N SER A 16 -6.55 26.23 -13.01
CA SER A 16 -7.33 26.20 -14.23
C SER A 16 -8.59 27.05 -14.07
N SER A 17 -8.84 27.96 -15.01
CA SER A 17 -10.10 28.74 -15.10
C SER A 17 -11.26 27.94 -15.72
N VAL A 18 -11.08 26.62 -15.84
CA VAL A 18 -11.97 25.71 -16.55
C VAL A 18 -13.09 25.30 -15.62
N SER A 19 -14.17 26.06 -15.65
CA SER A 19 -15.40 25.72 -14.93
C SER A 19 -16.24 24.78 -15.80
N ARG A 20 -16.16 23.47 -15.55
CA ARG A 20 -17.07 22.48 -16.13
C ARG A 20 -17.99 21.89 -15.05
N PRO A 21 -19.23 21.50 -15.40
CA PRO A 21 -20.06 20.73 -14.48
C PRO A 21 -19.39 19.38 -14.16
N LEU A 22 -19.56 18.92 -12.93
CA LEU A 22 -19.10 17.60 -12.50
C LEU A 22 -19.92 16.51 -13.20
N ASN A 23 -19.22 15.53 -13.75
CA ASN A 23 -19.82 14.35 -14.35
C ASN A 23 -19.92 13.23 -13.30
N TRP A 24 -20.68 12.17 -13.59
CA TRP A 24 -20.79 10.99 -12.72
C TRP A 24 -19.42 10.35 -12.42
N PHE A 25 -18.48 10.42 -13.37
CA PHE A 25 -17.13 9.90 -13.19
C PHE A 25 -16.34 10.68 -12.12
N ASP A 26 -16.53 12.00 -12.01
CA ASP A 26 -15.90 12.79 -10.96
C ASP A 26 -16.41 12.39 -9.58
N TRP A 27 -17.72 12.16 -9.46
CA TRP A 27 -18.32 11.66 -8.22
C TRP A 27 -17.80 10.27 -7.86
N LEU A 28 -17.59 9.39 -8.84
CA LEU A 28 -16.98 8.08 -8.63
C LEU A 28 -15.55 8.22 -8.09
N LEU A 29 -14.75 9.13 -8.66
CA LEU A 29 -13.37 9.37 -8.20
C LEU A 29 -13.32 9.99 -6.80
N VAL A 30 -14.22 10.92 -6.49
CA VAL A 30 -14.36 11.50 -5.14
C VAL A 30 -14.76 10.44 -4.13
N ALA A 31 -15.71 9.56 -4.48
CA ALA A 31 -16.09 8.44 -3.64
C ALA A 31 -14.92 7.45 -3.44
N GLY A 32 -14.15 7.17 -4.50
CA GLY A 32 -12.94 6.36 -4.44
C GLY A 32 -11.86 6.96 -3.53
N PHE A 33 -11.64 8.27 -3.62
CA PHE A 33 -10.73 9.01 -2.73
C PHE A 33 -11.17 8.91 -1.27
N ALA A 34 -12.45 9.19 -0.98
CA ALA A 34 -12.99 9.08 0.37
C ALA A 34 -12.86 7.66 0.93
N TYR A 35 -13.13 6.63 0.10
CA TYR A 35 -12.92 5.24 0.47
C TYR A 35 -11.45 4.95 0.82
N ALA A 36 -10.50 5.44 0.01
CA ALA A 36 -9.07 5.26 0.25
C ALA A 36 -8.64 5.82 1.61
N VAL A 37 -9.07 7.05 1.93
CA VAL A 37 -8.80 7.73 3.20
C VAL A 37 -9.42 6.97 4.37
N VAL A 38 -10.66 6.48 4.23
CA VAL A 38 -11.31 5.69 5.28
C VAL A 38 -10.54 4.39 5.53
N VAL A 39 -10.09 3.69 4.49
CA VAL A 39 -9.29 2.47 4.64
C VAL A 39 -7.97 2.75 5.36
N GLU A 40 -7.30 3.84 5.03
CA GLU A 40 -6.07 4.28 5.69
C GLU A 40 -6.28 4.55 7.18
N ILE A 41 -7.27 5.40 7.51
CA ILE A 41 -7.60 5.76 8.89
C ILE A 41 -7.97 4.50 9.71
N LEU A 42 -8.80 3.62 9.14
CA LEU A 42 -9.17 2.37 9.81
C LEU A 42 -7.97 1.46 10.05
N ALA A 43 -7.05 1.36 9.07
CA ALA A 43 -5.82 0.59 9.23
C ALA A 43 -4.97 1.12 10.40
N ASP A 44 -4.76 2.43 10.47
CA ASP A 44 -3.93 3.04 11.50
C ASP A 44 -4.56 2.96 12.89
N ILE A 45 -5.87 3.19 13.01
CA ILE A 45 -6.60 3.03 14.28
C ILE A 45 -6.53 1.57 14.76
N GLN A 46 -6.78 0.60 13.88
CA GLN A 46 -6.72 -0.82 14.23
C GLN A 46 -5.32 -1.22 14.71
N LYS A 47 -4.27 -0.72 14.04
CA LYS A 47 -2.88 -0.98 14.43
C LYS A 47 -2.52 -0.30 15.75
N ALA A 48 -2.95 0.95 15.96
CA ALA A 48 -2.72 1.68 17.21
C ALA A 48 -3.39 0.96 18.39
N ASN A 49 -4.65 0.57 18.24
CA ASN A 49 -5.40 -0.18 19.26
C ASN A 49 -4.75 -1.54 19.55
N TRP A 50 -4.21 -2.22 18.53
CA TRP A 50 -3.49 -3.48 18.71
C TRP A 50 -2.22 -3.33 19.55
N VAL A 51 -1.43 -2.28 19.29
CA VAL A 51 -0.21 -1.98 20.06
C VAL A 51 -0.57 -1.57 21.48
N GLN A 52 -1.59 -0.73 21.67
CA GLN A 52 -2.09 -0.32 22.99
C GLN A 52 -2.62 -1.49 23.81
N ALA A 53 -3.20 -2.50 23.17
CA ALA A 53 -3.66 -3.74 23.83
C ALA A 53 -2.52 -4.67 24.29
N GLY A 54 -1.28 -4.16 24.41
CA GLY A 54 -0.16 -4.92 24.98
C GLY A 54 0.42 -5.99 24.06
N ARG A 55 0.24 -5.86 22.74
CA ARG A 55 0.82 -6.78 21.73
C ARG A 55 1.95 -6.13 20.89
N PRO A 56 2.91 -5.39 21.50
CA PRO A 56 3.99 -4.76 20.75
C PRO A 56 4.93 -5.82 20.14
N GLY A 57 5.33 -5.57 18.89
CA GLY A 57 6.20 -6.48 18.14
C GLY A 57 5.50 -7.71 17.55
N GLY A 58 4.18 -7.84 17.73
CA GLY A 58 3.34 -8.77 16.96
C GLY A 58 2.88 -8.15 15.64
N PHE A 59 2.23 -8.97 14.80
CA PHE A 59 1.60 -8.52 13.56
C PHE A 59 0.08 -8.42 13.77
N CYS A 60 -0.53 -7.34 13.30
CA CYS A 60 -1.97 -7.15 13.40
C CYS A 60 -2.67 -8.02 12.33
N GLN A 61 -3.70 -8.76 12.73
CA GLN A 61 -4.53 -9.58 11.84
C GLN A 61 -6.01 -9.19 11.92
N VAL A 62 -6.32 -8.01 12.46
CA VAL A 62 -7.71 -7.60 12.73
C VAL A 62 -8.21 -6.68 11.62
N GLY A 63 -9.45 -6.88 11.19
CA GLY A 63 -10.16 -5.96 10.29
C GLY A 63 -9.52 -5.86 8.92
N VAL A 64 -9.08 -4.66 8.51
CA VAL A 64 -8.48 -4.47 7.17
C VAL A 64 -7.11 -5.15 7.06
N TRP A 65 -6.45 -5.42 8.19
CA TRP A 65 -5.18 -6.15 8.24
C TRP A 65 -5.33 -7.65 7.97
N SER A 66 -6.51 -8.26 8.13
CA SER A 66 -6.72 -9.65 7.68
C SER A 66 -6.88 -9.78 6.16
N LEU A 67 -7.15 -8.66 5.46
CA LEU A 67 -7.39 -8.65 4.02
C LEU A 67 -6.13 -8.26 3.23
N SER A 68 -5.32 -7.35 3.79
CA SER A 68 -4.05 -6.92 3.25
C SER A 68 -3.02 -6.75 4.35
N ARG A 69 -1.75 -7.01 4.03
CA ARG A 69 -0.63 -6.82 4.95
C ARG A 69 -0.22 -5.37 5.10
N HIS A 70 -0.56 -4.51 4.13
CA HIS A 70 -0.29 -3.07 4.14
C HIS A 70 -1.51 -2.28 3.62
N PRO A 71 -2.66 -2.33 4.32
CA PRO A 71 -3.88 -1.67 3.89
C PRO A 71 -3.77 -0.14 3.94
N ASN A 72 -2.95 0.40 4.84
CA ASN A 72 -2.64 1.83 4.92
C ASN A 72 -1.92 2.32 3.64
N TYR A 73 -0.93 1.56 3.15
CA TYR A 73 -0.23 1.90 1.90
C TYR A 73 -1.13 1.79 0.68
N PHE A 74 -2.12 0.90 0.71
CA PHE A 74 -3.13 0.86 -0.35
C PHE A 74 -3.99 2.13 -0.35
N GLY A 75 -4.46 2.57 0.82
CA GLY A 75 -5.21 3.83 0.96
C GLY A 75 -4.41 5.01 0.42
N GLU A 76 -3.15 5.13 0.85
CA GLU A 76 -2.23 6.19 0.41
C GLU A 76 -2.00 6.17 -1.10
N ILE A 77 -1.71 5.01 -1.70
CA ILE A 77 -1.51 4.93 -3.16
C ILE A 77 -2.81 5.24 -3.90
N PHE A 78 -3.93 4.66 -3.48
CA PHE A 78 -5.20 4.77 -4.18
C PHE A 78 -5.76 6.20 -4.14
N GLN A 79 -5.63 6.92 -3.03
CA GLN A 79 -6.09 8.31 -2.93
C GLN A 79 -5.36 9.22 -3.93
N TRP A 80 -4.05 9.05 -4.10
CA TRP A 80 -3.27 9.84 -5.06
C TRP A 80 -3.60 9.51 -6.50
N TRP A 81 -3.94 8.26 -6.81
CA TRP A 81 -4.47 7.88 -8.13
C TRP A 81 -5.84 8.51 -8.40
N CYS A 82 -6.76 8.51 -7.42
CA CYS A 82 -8.05 9.18 -7.56
C CYS A 82 -7.89 10.70 -7.77
N ALA A 83 -7.02 11.35 -7.01
CA ALA A 83 -6.74 12.78 -7.16
C ALA A 83 -6.14 13.12 -8.54
N PHE A 84 -5.21 12.29 -9.03
CA PHE A 84 -4.65 12.43 -10.38
C PHE A 84 -5.74 12.27 -11.47
N LEU A 85 -6.58 11.24 -11.37
CA LEU A 85 -7.66 11.01 -12.34
C LEU A 85 -8.73 12.11 -12.31
N LEU A 86 -8.97 12.73 -11.15
CA LEU A 86 -9.91 13.84 -11.04
C LEU A 86 -9.34 15.10 -11.71
N ALA A 87 -8.04 15.35 -11.56
CA ALA A 87 -7.32 16.40 -12.29
C ALA A 87 -7.34 16.13 -13.80
N TYR A 88 -7.13 14.87 -14.20
CA TYR A 88 -7.16 14.43 -15.59
C TYR A 88 -8.50 14.75 -16.26
N ASN A 89 -9.60 14.28 -15.67
CA ASN A 89 -10.93 14.48 -16.22
C ASN A 89 -11.32 15.97 -16.26
N SER A 90 -10.76 16.79 -15.36
CA SER A 90 -10.95 18.25 -15.38
C SER A 90 -10.26 18.91 -16.58
N SER A 91 -9.09 18.40 -16.97
CA SER A 91 -8.26 18.95 -18.07
C SER A 91 -8.72 18.58 -19.49
N GLU A 92 -9.47 17.48 -19.67
CA GLU A 92 -10.02 17.09 -20.98
C GLU A 92 -10.95 18.17 -21.59
N ALA A 93 -11.60 18.97 -20.75
CA ALA A 93 -12.46 20.07 -21.20
C ALA A 93 -11.69 21.26 -21.82
N SER A 94 -10.36 21.27 -21.71
CA SER A 94 -9.52 22.41 -22.09
C SER A 94 -8.22 21.93 -22.72
N SER A 95 -8.27 21.33 -23.92
CA SER A 95 -7.07 21.02 -24.74
C SER A 95 -5.89 20.37 -23.98
N GLY A 96 -6.17 19.66 -22.89
CA GLY A 96 -5.21 19.38 -21.81
C GLY A 96 -4.10 18.40 -22.19
N TYR A 97 -4.33 17.58 -23.22
CA TYR A 97 -3.33 16.65 -23.75
C TYR A 97 -2.10 17.34 -24.37
N MET A 98 -2.20 18.64 -24.69
CA MET A 98 -1.11 19.41 -25.29
C MET A 98 -0.29 20.22 -24.28
N ASP A 99 -0.65 20.23 -23.00
CA ASP A 99 0.09 20.94 -21.96
C ASP A 99 1.16 20.00 -21.33
N PRO A 100 2.47 20.29 -21.43
CA PRO A 100 3.51 19.51 -20.77
C PRO A 100 3.34 19.38 -19.25
N LEU A 101 2.68 20.34 -18.59
CA LEU A 101 2.39 20.27 -17.14
C LEU A 101 1.46 19.09 -16.80
N TRP A 102 0.68 18.61 -17.77
CA TRP A 102 -0.20 17.46 -17.62
C TRP A 102 0.57 16.17 -17.28
N TRP A 103 1.67 15.90 -18.00
CA TRP A 103 2.54 14.76 -17.74
C TRP A 103 3.31 14.89 -16.42
N ALA A 104 3.51 16.10 -15.90
CA ALA A 104 4.12 16.28 -14.59
C ALA A 104 3.19 15.82 -13.46
N CYS A 105 1.87 15.83 -13.65
CA CYS A 105 0.91 15.41 -12.62
C CYS A 105 0.94 13.90 -12.35
N ILE A 106 1.27 13.06 -13.34
CA ILE A 106 1.40 11.59 -13.14
C ILE A 106 2.63 11.25 -12.28
N LEU A 107 3.61 12.15 -12.21
CA LEU A 107 4.78 11.96 -11.36
C LEU A 107 4.40 11.91 -9.89
N SER A 108 3.30 12.56 -9.47
CA SER A 108 2.81 12.55 -8.09
C SER A 108 2.45 11.13 -7.59
N PRO A 109 1.47 10.42 -8.19
CA PRO A 109 1.12 9.07 -7.75
C PRO A 109 2.25 8.06 -7.99
N LEU A 110 3.02 8.19 -9.08
CA LEU A 110 4.16 7.32 -9.35
C LEU A 110 5.29 7.49 -8.32
N PHE A 111 5.58 8.72 -7.93
CA PHE A 111 6.59 9.01 -6.91
C PHE A 111 6.15 8.49 -5.54
N THR A 112 4.89 8.69 -5.17
CA THR A 112 4.34 8.17 -3.91
C THR A 112 4.35 6.64 -3.89
N MET A 113 3.95 6.00 -4.98
CA MET A 113 4.06 4.55 -5.15
C MET A 113 5.52 4.08 -5.06
N HIS A 114 6.45 4.78 -5.69
CA HIS A 114 7.87 4.43 -5.64
C HIS A 114 8.42 4.52 -4.20
N ILE A 115 8.07 5.56 -3.46
CA ILE A 115 8.43 5.71 -2.05
C ILE A 115 7.87 4.55 -1.23
N LEU A 116 6.58 4.28 -1.34
CA LEU A 116 5.91 3.30 -0.50
C LEU A 116 6.27 1.85 -0.84
N LEU A 117 6.64 1.56 -2.08
CA LEU A 117 7.00 0.19 -2.48
C LEU A 117 8.50 -0.07 -2.38
N ASN A 118 9.33 0.87 -2.86
CA ASN A 118 10.73 0.60 -3.17
C ASN A 118 11.73 1.25 -2.21
N ILE A 119 11.35 2.26 -1.42
CA ILE A 119 12.30 2.87 -0.49
C ILE A 119 12.61 1.91 0.66
N GLY A 120 13.87 1.51 0.76
CA GLY A 120 14.36 0.56 1.76
C GLY A 120 14.31 1.06 3.21
N ALA A 121 13.97 2.32 3.46
CA ALA A 121 13.80 2.86 4.81
C ALA A 121 12.35 2.68 5.33
N THR A 122 11.34 2.97 4.51
CA THR A 122 9.93 3.09 4.95
C THR A 122 8.95 2.28 4.11
N GLY A 123 9.36 1.78 2.95
CA GLY A 123 8.49 1.08 2.02
C GLY A 123 8.25 -0.39 2.36
N ILE A 124 7.35 -1.02 1.59
CA ILE A 124 7.01 -2.44 1.68
C ILE A 124 8.26 -3.31 1.60
N SER A 125 9.23 -2.97 0.74
CA SER A 125 10.50 -3.71 0.66
C SER A 125 11.23 -3.83 2.01
N ASN A 126 11.17 -2.80 2.86
CA ASN A 126 11.75 -2.88 4.20
C ASN A 126 10.88 -3.68 5.17
N ALA A 127 9.57 -3.43 5.14
CA ALA A 127 8.59 -4.12 5.98
C ALA A 127 8.55 -5.63 5.70
N GLU A 128 8.73 -6.00 4.43
CA GLU A 128 8.79 -7.37 3.89
C GLU A 128 10.23 -7.90 3.74
N GLY A 129 11.20 -7.17 4.27
CA GLY A 129 12.62 -7.53 4.26
C GLY A 129 13.12 -7.81 5.67
N LYS A 130 14.03 -6.94 6.15
CA LYS A 130 14.71 -7.11 7.44
C LYS A 130 13.74 -7.10 8.62
N ASN A 131 12.66 -6.32 8.53
CA ASN A 131 11.66 -6.22 9.59
C ASN A 131 10.83 -7.48 9.78
N LEU A 132 10.83 -8.42 8.82
CA LEU A 132 10.16 -9.70 8.96
C LEU A 132 10.82 -10.62 9.99
N LYS A 133 12.14 -10.47 10.18
CA LYS A 133 12.92 -11.35 11.06
C LYS A 133 12.31 -11.42 12.46
N ARG A 134 11.88 -10.28 13.01
CA ARG A 134 11.24 -10.19 14.33
C ARG A 134 9.95 -11.02 14.47
N TYR A 135 9.23 -11.22 13.37
CA TYR A 135 7.99 -12.00 13.37
C TYR A 135 8.28 -13.49 13.26
N TYR A 136 9.19 -13.87 12.37
CA TYR A 136 9.64 -15.26 12.25
C TYR A 136 10.39 -15.77 13.49
N GLU A 137 11.12 -14.90 14.21
CA GLU A 137 11.79 -15.25 15.47
C GLU A 137 10.81 -15.50 16.63
N LYS A 138 9.64 -14.86 16.62
CA LYS A 138 8.62 -15.04 17.68
C LYS A 138 7.62 -16.16 17.36
N CYS A 139 7.05 -16.15 16.15
CA CYS A 139 5.94 -17.01 15.75
C CYS A 139 6.10 -17.45 14.27
N PRO A 140 7.02 -18.37 13.96
CA PRO A 140 7.36 -18.71 12.57
C PRO A 140 6.20 -19.33 11.79
N GLU A 141 5.44 -20.24 12.41
CA GLU A 141 4.34 -20.96 11.74
C GLU A 141 3.12 -20.05 11.49
N GLU A 142 2.65 -19.36 12.53
CA GLU A 142 1.51 -18.43 12.42
C GLU A 142 1.78 -17.31 11.41
N TYR A 143 3.00 -16.75 11.41
CA TYR A 143 3.35 -15.69 10.48
C TYR A 143 3.47 -16.20 9.03
N ALA A 144 3.99 -17.41 8.84
CA ALA A 144 4.04 -18.05 7.52
C ALA A 144 2.62 -18.30 6.96
N GLU A 145 1.70 -18.74 7.79
CA GLU A 145 0.30 -18.93 7.41
C GLU A 145 -0.38 -17.60 7.08
N TYR A 146 -0.22 -16.59 7.92
CA TYR A 146 -0.74 -15.24 7.68
C TYR A 146 -0.27 -14.67 6.33
N ARG A 147 1.03 -14.81 6.04
CA ARG A 147 1.63 -14.36 4.77
C ARG A 147 1.11 -15.13 3.55
N LYS A 148 0.77 -16.41 3.71
CA LYS A 148 0.19 -17.24 2.64
C LYS A 148 -1.27 -16.87 2.33
N ASN A 149 -1.99 -16.42 3.35
CA ASN A 149 -3.43 -16.17 3.28
C ASN A 149 -3.79 -14.70 3.06
N THR A 150 -2.85 -13.77 3.22
CA THR A 150 -3.09 -12.32 3.17
C THR A 150 -2.37 -11.64 2.01
N SER A 151 -3.09 -10.78 1.27
CA SER A 151 -2.55 -10.00 0.16
C SER A 151 -1.47 -9.01 0.63
N ILE A 152 -0.57 -8.57 -0.27
CA ILE A 152 0.49 -7.61 0.09
C ILE A 152 -0.08 -6.19 0.25
N LEU A 153 -0.79 -5.72 -0.78
CA LEU A 153 -1.19 -4.32 -0.91
C LEU A 153 -2.70 -4.21 -1.05
N ILE A 154 -3.28 -4.82 -2.09
CA ILE A 154 -4.71 -4.70 -2.38
C ILE A 154 -5.52 -5.56 -1.39
N PRO A 155 -6.45 -4.98 -0.61
CA PRO A 155 -7.35 -5.74 0.24
C PRO A 155 -8.23 -6.66 -0.61
N MET A 156 -8.06 -7.97 -0.47
CA MET A 156 -8.79 -8.95 -1.27
C MET A 156 -9.46 -9.99 -0.38
N VAL A 157 -10.79 -10.08 -0.46
CA VAL A 157 -11.56 -11.14 0.17
C VAL A 157 -11.33 -12.43 -0.64
N GLY A 158 -10.75 -13.46 -0.02
CA GLY A 158 -10.53 -14.75 -0.67
C GLY A 158 -9.13 -15.01 -1.22
N TYR A 159 -8.14 -14.15 -0.91
CA TYR A 159 -6.72 -14.36 -1.28
C TYR A 159 -6.20 -15.76 -0.88
N ARG A 160 -6.78 -16.39 0.15
CA ARG A 160 -6.53 -17.79 0.55
C ARG A 160 -6.59 -18.79 -0.60
N HIS A 161 -7.55 -18.66 -1.52
CA HIS A 161 -7.82 -19.64 -2.58
C HIS A 161 -6.92 -19.51 -3.80
N ILE A 162 -6.16 -18.41 -3.93
CA ILE A 162 -5.28 -18.21 -5.07
C ILE A 162 -4.07 -19.17 -4.97
N PRO A 163 -3.68 -19.88 -6.05
CA PRO A 163 -2.54 -20.78 -6.03
C PRO A 163 -1.22 -20.03 -5.78
N LEU A 164 -0.31 -20.66 -5.03
CA LEU A 164 0.98 -20.07 -4.63
C LEU A 164 1.85 -19.61 -5.81
N SER A 165 1.66 -20.17 -7.00
CA SER A 165 2.39 -19.82 -8.22
C SER A 165 2.07 -18.40 -8.71
N VAL A 166 0.84 -17.93 -8.53
CA VAL A 166 0.40 -16.58 -8.92
C VAL A 166 0.69 -15.56 -7.81
N LYS A 167 0.77 -16.02 -6.55
CA LYS A 167 1.04 -15.19 -5.37
C LYS A 167 2.47 -14.68 -5.25
N ARG A 168 3.41 -15.15 -6.10
CA ARG A 168 4.84 -14.80 -6.02
C ARG A 168 5.20 -13.72 -7.05
N PRO A 169 5.10 -12.43 -6.74
CA PRO A 169 5.84 -11.43 -7.49
C PRO A 169 7.34 -11.57 -7.17
N ASN A 170 8.20 -11.39 -8.18
CA ASN A 170 9.67 -11.38 -8.06
C ASN A 170 10.23 -10.28 -7.12
N LEU A 171 9.36 -9.50 -6.49
CA LEU A 171 9.67 -8.38 -5.60
C LEU A 171 10.10 -8.78 -4.18
N VAL A 172 9.98 -10.06 -3.81
CA VAL A 172 10.39 -10.52 -2.48
C VAL A 172 11.62 -11.43 -2.60
N PRO A 173 12.76 -11.08 -1.96
CA PRO A 173 13.96 -11.89 -2.00
C PRO A 173 13.67 -13.32 -1.53
N ARG A 174 14.32 -14.27 -2.20
CA ARG A 174 14.25 -15.69 -1.86
C ARG A 174 14.72 -15.86 -0.41
N MET A 175 13.80 -16.01 0.54
CA MET A 175 14.10 -16.43 1.92
C MET A 175 14.53 -17.91 1.99
N SER A 176 15.16 -18.44 0.93
CA SER A 176 15.72 -19.80 0.93
C SER A 176 16.90 -19.96 1.87
N GLY A 177 17.41 -18.88 2.47
CA GLY A 177 18.50 -18.92 3.45
C GLY A 177 18.08 -18.70 4.91
N LEU A 178 16.79 -18.42 5.20
CA LEU A 178 16.33 -18.17 6.58
C LEU A 178 15.39 -19.27 7.13
N LEU A 179 14.91 -20.16 6.25
CA LEU A 179 14.13 -21.34 6.62
C LEU A 179 14.94 -22.62 6.39
N ASP A 180 16.22 -22.61 6.73
CA ASP A 180 16.96 -23.86 6.90
C ASP A 180 16.63 -24.41 8.30
N PHE A 181 15.42 -24.96 8.42
CA PHE A 181 14.94 -25.67 9.61
C PHE A 181 15.81 -26.90 9.96
N SER A 182 16.85 -27.23 9.17
CA SER A 182 17.84 -28.25 9.52
C SER A 182 18.77 -27.83 10.67
N SER A 183 18.90 -26.53 10.95
CA SER A 183 19.83 -26.01 11.96
C SER A 183 19.27 -25.91 13.39
N LEU A 184 17.99 -26.23 13.60
CA LEU A 184 17.34 -26.18 14.93
C LEU A 184 17.25 -27.53 15.65
N HIS A 185 17.88 -28.60 15.13
CA HIS A 185 17.77 -29.95 15.72
C HIS A 185 19.04 -30.57 16.33
N CYS A 186 20.13 -29.84 16.55
CA CYS A 186 21.28 -30.42 17.27
C CYS A 186 21.87 -29.45 18.30
N GLY A 187 21.16 -29.34 19.42
CA GLY A 187 21.55 -28.58 20.60
C GLY A 187 20.86 -29.11 21.86
N LEU A 188 20.62 -30.43 21.92
CA LEU A 188 20.31 -31.14 23.15
C LEU A 188 21.47 -32.10 23.38
N GLY A 189 22.42 -31.68 24.21
CA GLY A 189 23.36 -32.59 24.81
C GLY A 189 22.65 -33.44 25.84
N VAL A 190 22.75 -34.77 25.66
CA VAL A 190 23.11 -35.74 26.70
C VAL A 190 23.96 -36.81 26.02
#